data_AF-A0A7S8IQG3-F1
#
_entry.id   AF-A0A7S8IQG3-F1
#
_cell.length_a   1.000
_cell.length_b   1.000
_cell.length_c   1.000
_cell.angle_alpha   90.00
_cell.angle_beta   90.00
_cell.angle_gamma   90.00
#
_symmetry.space_group_name_H-M   'P 1'
#
loop_
_entity.id
_entity.type
_entity.pdbx_description
1 polymer ?
#
loop_
_entity_poly.entity_id
_entity_poly.type
_entity_poly.pdbx_seq_one_letter_code
_entity_poly.pdbx_strand_id
1 'polypeptide(L)'
;MVANQELDRLIQGRNLDDLIAEFRAKTTGQHSPELQRLINRIRSEPMTGKLALLCTRPHEEWRLVRMNGRGKPMTLLDSVFHNLDDAEWAIFKLRMKRHFDIDLND
;
A
#
# COMPACT_ATOMS: atom_id res chain seq x y z
N MET A 1 -16.35 12.07 4.41
CA MET A 1 -16.05 13.19 5.35
C MET A 1 -14.99 12.83 6.39
N VAL A 2 -15.04 11.64 7.01
CA VAL A 2 -14.05 11.22 8.03
C VAL A 2 -12.67 10.85 7.46
N ALA A 3 -12.62 10.21 6.27
CA ALA A 3 -11.36 9.74 5.67
C ALA A 3 -10.38 10.89 5.35
N ASN A 4 -10.87 12.01 4.81
CA ASN A 4 -10.03 13.17 4.49
C ASN A 4 -9.47 13.83 5.77
N GLN A 5 -10.28 13.94 6.82
CA GLN A 5 -9.81 14.46 8.12
C GLN A 5 -8.75 13.54 8.76
N GLU A 6 -8.90 12.22 8.60
CA GLU A 6 -7.89 11.27 9.05
C GLU A 6 -6.58 11.43 8.25
N LEU A 7 -6.67 11.56 6.93
CA LEU A 7 -5.51 11.78 6.06
C LEU A 7 -4.75 13.06 6.46
N ASP A 8 -5.47 14.18 6.63
CA ASP A 8 -4.88 15.47 7.03
C ASP A 8 -4.12 15.35 8.36
N ARG A 9 -4.68 14.58 9.31
CA ARG A 9 -4.03 14.30 10.60
C ARG A 9 -2.76 13.48 10.44
N LEU A 10 -2.75 12.51 9.53
CA LEU A 10 -1.59 11.65 9.29
C LEU A 10 -0.44 12.43 8.63
N ILE A 11 -0.75 13.27 7.65
CA ILE A 11 0.27 14.01 6.88
C ILE A 11 0.78 15.27 7.58
N GLN A 12 0.11 15.73 8.66
CA GLN A 12 0.56 16.86 9.51
C GLN A 12 0.93 18.13 8.70
N GLY A 13 0.18 18.41 7.65
CA GLY A 13 0.40 19.59 6.80
C GLY A 13 1.44 19.42 5.69
N ARG A 14 2.06 18.24 5.54
CA ARG A 14 2.79 17.90 4.31
C ARG A 14 1.81 17.76 3.14
N ASN A 15 2.25 18.13 1.95
CA ASN A 15 1.49 17.87 0.73
C ASN A 15 1.51 16.36 0.42
N LEU A 16 0.35 15.80 0.05
CA LEU A 16 0.23 14.39 -0.31
C LEU A 16 1.10 14.03 -1.52
N ASP A 17 1.19 14.89 -2.52
CA ASP A 17 1.97 14.67 -3.74
C ASP A 17 3.47 14.54 -3.41
N ASP A 18 3.98 15.33 -2.44
CA ASP A 18 5.35 15.20 -1.97
C ASP A 18 5.60 13.84 -1.32
N LEU A 19 4.63 13.34 -0.53
CA LEU A 19 4.74 12.04 0.12
C LEU A 19 4.63 10.89 -0.90
N ILE A 20 3.80 11.05 -1.93
CA ILE A 20 3.71 10.10 -3.04
C ILE A 20 5.03 10.08 -3.82
N ALA A 21 5.60 11.24 -4.13
CA ALA A 21 6.89 11.36 -4.80
C ALA A 21 8.02 10.74 -3.95
N GLU A 22 8.01 10.97 -2.64
CA GLU A 22 8.93 10.35 -1.69
C GLU A 22 8.82 8.81 -1.73
N PHE A 23 7.59 8.28 -1.72
CA PHE A 23 7.36 6.83 -1.82
C PHE A 23 7.77 6.27 -3.19
N ARG A 24 7.53 7.00 -4.29
CA ARG A 24 7.93 6.60 -5.65
C ARG A 24 9.45 6.56 -5.82
N ALA A 25 10.17 7.49 -5.19
CA ALA A 25 11.62 7.53 -5.22
C ALA A 25 12.25 6.34 -4.49
N LYS A 26 11.56 5.80 -3.48
CA LYS A 26 12.00 4.67 -2.69
C LYS A 26 10.78 3.99 -2.07
N THR A 27 10.38 2.83 -2.58
CA THR A 27 9.14 2.15 -2.13
C THR A 27 9.33 1.32 -0.85
N THR A 28 10.59 1.07 -0.46
CA THR A 28 10.96 0.22 0.67
C THR A 28 11.96 0.89 1.60
N GLY A 29 11.98 0.47 2.86
CA GLY A 29 12.92 0.97 3.87
C GLY A 29 12.34 2.12 4.70
N GLN A 30 13.21 2.99 5.18
CA GLN A 30 12.83 4.12 6.03
C GLN A 30 12.33 5.30 5.21
N HIS A 31 11.20 5.85 5.64
CA HIS A 31 10.56 7.05 5.10
C HIS A 31 10.49 8.17 6.15
N SER A 32 10.08 9.36 5.72
CA SER A 32 9.75 10.46 6.62
C SER A 32 8.66 10.07 7.63
N PRO A 33 8.61 10.71 8.80
CA PRO A 33 7.61 10.38 9.84
C PRO A 33 6.16 10.50 9.36
N GLU A 34 5.86 11.43 8.46
CA GLU A 34 4.54 11.64 7.87
C GLU A 34 4.17 10.48 6.93
N LEU A 35 5.05 10.15 5.98
CA LEU A 35 4.84 9.04 5.06
C LEU A 35 4.77 7.70 5.81
N GLN A 36 5.63 7.51 6.83
CA GLN A 36 5.63 6.29 7.63
C GLN A 36 4.30 6.11 8.40
N ARG A 37 3.70 7.19 8.91
CA ARG A 37 2.38 7.15 9.56
C ARG A 37 1.27 6.79 8.57
N LEU A 38 1.28 7.40 7.38
CA LEU A 38 0.35 7.06 6.31
C LEU A 38 0.46 5.58 5.94
N ILE A 39 1.67 5.09 5.68
CA ILE A 39 1.96 3.69 5.34
C ILE A 39 1.49 2.74 6.45
N ASN A 40 1.81 3.05 7.72
CA ASN A 40 1.41 2.22 8.85
C ASN A 40 -0.11 2.14 8.95
N ARG A 41 -0.81 3.25 8.71
CA ARG A 41 -2.27 3.28 8.75
C ARG A 41 -2.90 2.41 7.67
N ILE A 42 -2.45 2.53 6.43
CA ILE A 42 -2.99 1.73 5.31
C ILE A 42 -2.55 0.26 5.35
N ARG A 43 -1.49 -0.06 6.11
CA ARG A 43 -1.09 -1.45 6.38
C ARG A 43 -1.83 -2.06 7.58
N SER A 44 -2.46 -1.23 8.42
CA SER A 44 -3.22 -1.66 9.60
C SER A 44 -4.68 -1.97 9.24
N GLU A 45 -4.88 -3.06 8.52
CA GLU A 45 -6.20 -3.60 8.16
C GLU A 45 -6.47 -4.95 8.83
N PRO A 46 -7.75 -5.29 9.13
CA PRO A 46 -8.14 -6.64 9.51
C PRO A 46 -7.68 -7.66 8.47
N MET A 47 -7.30 -8.86 8.92
CA MET A 47 -6.76 -9.88 8.01
C MET A 47 -7.77 -10.31 6.93
N THR A 48 -9.06 -10.19 7.19
CA THR A 48 -10.10 -10.51 6.19
C THR A 48 -10.22 -9.37 5.19
N GLY A 49 -9.99 -9.67 3.91
CA GLY A 49 -10.07 -8.72 2.80
C GLY A 49 -8.80 -7.89 2.57
N LYS A 50 -7.79 -8.01 3.44
CA LYS A 50 -6.53 -7.25 3.34
C LYS A 50 -5.76 -7.63 2.07
N LEU A 51 -5.29 -6.61 1.35
CA LEU A 51 -4.38 -6.80 0.23
C LEU A 51 -2.94 -7.00 0.73
N ALA A 52 -2.23 -7.94 0.12
CA ALA A 52 -0.81 -8.20 0.38
C ALA A 52 -0.07 -8.58 -0.91
N LEU A 53 1.26 -8.54 -0.86
CA LEU A 53 2.13 -9.09 -1.89
C LEU A 53 2.64 -10.45 -1.42
N LEU A 54 2.46 -11.46 -2.25
CA LEU A 54 3.07 -12.78 -2.07
C LEU A 54 4.33 -12.83 -2.94
N CYS A 55 5.48 -13.01 -2.31
CA CYS A 55 6.72 -13.36 -3.01
C CYS A 55 6.62 -14.82 -3.46
N THR A 56 6.40 -15.05 -4.76
CA THR A 56 6.30 -16.39 -5.35
C THR A 56 7.68 -16.91 -5.76
N ARG A 57 8.58 -16.00 -6.17
CA ARG A 57 10.00 -16.28 -6.44
C ARG A 57 10.86 -15.18 -5.79
N PRO A 58 11.79 -15.53 -4.88
CA PRO A 58 12.64 -14.55 -4.22
C PRO A 58 13.33 -13.64 -5.23
N HIS A 59 13.17 -12.31 -5.05
CA HIS A 59 13.79 -11.27 -5.88
C HIS A 59 13.39 -11.27 -7.37
N GLU A 60 12.39 -12.05 -7.77
CA GLU A 60 12.03 -12.23 -9.19
C GLU A 60 10.53 -12.10 -9.47
N GLU A 61 9.67 -12.49 -8.52
CA GLU A 61 8.24 -12.52 -8.78
C GLU A 61 7.42 -12.25 -7.52
N TRP A 62 6.52 -11.29 -7.65
CA TRP A 62 5.54 -10.93 -6.63
C TRP A 62 4.15 -10.94 -7.24
N ARG A 63 3.20 -11.52 -6.50
CA ARG A 63 1.80 -11.59 -6.91
C ARG A 63 0.93 -10.88 -5.90
N LEU A 64 -0.04 -10.11 -6.39
CA LEU A 64 -1.03 -9.51 -5.50
C LEU A 64 -1.97 -10.60 -4.97
N VAL A 65 -2.24 -10.56 -3.67
CA VAL A 65 -3.14 -11.51 -3.01
C VAL A 65 -4.13 -10.80 -2.11
N ARG A 66 -5.29 -11.44 -1.90
CA ARG A 66 -6.28 -11.03 -0.92
C ARG A 66 -6.33 -12.04 0.22
N MET A 67 -6.11 -11.56 1.43
CA MET A 67 -6.19 -12.36 2.64
C MET A 67 -7.66 -12.65 2.96
N ASN A 68 -7.98 -13.90 3.31
CA ASN A 68 -9.36 -14.33 3.62
C ASN A 68 -9.62 -14.48 5.13
N GLY A 69 -8.68 -14.06 5.97
CA GLY A 69 -8.71 -14.22 7.42
C GLY A 69 -7.69 -15.24 7.93
N ARG A 70 -7.58 -15.37 9.25
CA ARG A 70 -6.61 -16.26 9.91
C ARG A 70 -6.91 -17.72 9.57
N GLY A 71 -5.88 -18.48 9.20
CA GLY A 71 -5.97 -19.92 8.92
C GLY A 71 -6.70 -20.28 7.62
N LYS A 72 -7.11 -19.29 6.82
CA LYS A 72 -7.76 -19.50 5.52
C LYS A 72 -6.76 -19.26 4.39
N PRO A 73 -6.84 -20.03 3.29
CA PRO A 73 -6.01 -19.78 2.11
C PRO A 73 -6.29 -18.38 1.56
N MET A 74 -5.24 -17.71 1.10
CA MET A 74 -5.36 -16.42 0.40
C MET A 74 -5.88 -16.62 -1.02
N THR A 75 -6.56 -15.61 -1.56
CA THR A 75 -6.96 -15.57 -2.97
C THR A 75 -5.86 -14.91 -3.78
N LEU A 76 -5.33 -15.63 -4.77
CA LEU A 76 -4.39 -15.06 -5.74
C LEU A 76 -5.14 -14.14 -6.71
N LEU A 77 -4.60 -12.95 -6.99
CA LEU A 77 -5.14 -12.03 -7.99
C LEU A 77 -4.32 -12.12 -9.28
N ASP A 78 -4.82 -11.60 -10.39
CA ASP A 78 -4.18 -11.79 -11.70
C ASP A 78 -2.89 -10.99 -11.89
N SER A 79 -2.67 -9.95 -11.07
CA SER A 79 -1.49 -9.08 -11.17
C SER A 79 -0.22 -9.79 -10.67
N VAL A 80 0.75 -9.95 -11.57
CA VAL A 80 2.10 -10.46 -11.32
C VAL A 80 3.10 -9.37 -11.68
N PHE A 81 4.12 -9.22 -10.84
CA PHE A 81 5.16 -8.20 -10.95
C PHE A 81 6.54 -8.86 -10.89
N HIS A 82 7.47 -8.37 -11.71
CA HIS A 82 8.86 -8.85 -11.75
C HIS A 82 9.86 -7.85 -11.17
N ASN A 83 9.35 -6.76 -10.60
CA ASN A 83 10.12 -5.74 -9.90
C ASN A 83 9.38 -5.42 -8.59
N LEU A 84 10.13 -5.34 -7.49
CA LEU A 84 9.57 -5.10 -6.16
C LEU A 84 8.97 -3.69 -6.04
N ASP A 85 9.61 -2.67 -6.61
CA ASP A 85 9.12 -1.29 -6.57
C ASP A 85 7.80 -1.15 -7.33
N ASP A 86 7.67 -1.83 -8.48
CA ASP A 86 6.40 -1.86 -9.22
C ASP A 86 5.28 -2.55 -8.41
N ALA A 87 5.61 -3.65 -7.72
CA ALA A 87 4.68 -4.37 -6.88
C ALA A 87 4.22 -3.54 -5.67
N GLU A 88 5.17 -2.91 -4.95
CA GLU A 88 4.90 -2.04 -3.81
C GLU A 88 4.13 -0.78 -4.24
N TRP A 89 4.45 -0.20 -5.40
CA TRP A 89 3.67 0.90 -5.96
C TRP A 89 2.23 0.48 -6.27
N ALA A 90 2.04 -0.64 -6.96
CA ALA A 90 0.70 -1.12 -7.31
C ALA A 90 -0.18 -1.36 -6.06
N ILE A 91 0.35 -2.03 -5.03
CA ILE A 91 -0.41 -2.26 -3.80
C ILE A 91 -0.64 -0.97 -3.01
N PHE A 92 0.31 -0.02 -3.04
CA PHE A 92 0.13 1.30 -2.42
C PHE A 92 -1.05 2.04 -3.03
N LYS A 93 -1.14 2.12 -4.37
CA LYS A 93 -2.29 2.72 -5.07
C LYS A 93 -3.63 2.10 -4.64
N LEU A 94 -3.70 0.78 -4.62
CA LEU A 94 -4.92 0.06 -4.22
C LEU A 94 -5.32 0.34 -2.77
N ARG A 95 -4.34 0.42 -1.87
CA ARG A 95 -4.57 0.74 -0.45
C ARG A 95 -5.00 2.21 -0.26
N MET A 96 -4.42 3.14 -1.01
CA MET A 96 -4.82 4.55 -0.99
C MET A 96 -6.27 4.72 -1.44
N LYS A 97 -6.65 4.09 -2.56
CA LYS A 97 -8.06 4.04 -3.00
C LYS A 97 -8.97 3.45 -1.93
N ARG A 98 -8.57 2.33 -1.31
CA ARG A 98 -9.40 1.65 -0.30
C ARG A 98 -9.59 2.46 0.98
N HIS A 99 -8.58 3.19 1.44
CA HIS A 99 -8.61 3.91 2.71
C HIS A 99 -9.14 5.34 2.59
N PHE A 100 -8.83 6.02 1.48
CA PHE A 100 -9.06 7.45 1.32
C PHE A 100 -9.86 7.79 0.07
N ASP A 101 -10.25 6.79 -0.74
CA ASP A 101 -10.92 6.99 -2.03
C ASP A 101 -10.09 7.86 -3.01
N ILE A 102 -8.76 7.73 -2.92
CA ILE A 102 -7.80 8.45 -3.75
C ILE A 102 -7.27 7.48 -4.82
N ASP A 103 -7.60 7.78 -6.08
CA ASP A 103 -7.02 7.12 -7.24
C ASP A 103 -5.71 7.79 -7.64
N LEU A 104 -4.61 7.05 -7.44
CA LEU A 104 -3.29 7.47 -7.88
C LEU A 104 -3.05 6.96 -9.30
N ASN A 105 -2.75 7.89 -10.21
CA ASN A 105 -2.34 7.58 -11.57
C ASN A 105 -0.82 7.50 -11.67
N ASP A 106 -0.34 6.93 -12.77
CA ASP A 106 1.10 6.79 -13.05
C ASP A 106 1.75 8.08 -13.57
#